data_AF-A0A4P7R456-F1
#
_entry.id   AF-A0A4P7R456-F1
#
_cell.length_a   1.000
_cell.length_b   1.000
_cell.length_c   1.000
_cell.angle_alpha   90.00
_cell.angle_beta   90.00
_cell.angle_gamma   90.00
#
_symmetry.space_group_name_H-M   'P 1'
#
loop_
_entity.id
_entity.type
_entity.pdbx_description
1 polymer ?
#
loop_
_entity_poly.entity_id
_entity_poly.type
_entity_poly.pdbx_seq_one_letter_code
_entity_poly.pdbx_strand_id
1 'polypeptide(L)'
;MVRHATSRAIRMALSLVCALTMIAPAHAERQTRARLVSCGENSCLRLSGYRALATMVVRIGDHDLSVEGDRAWQATVPLNIARAWPIARNYALRVAFVDPDAGTERVETVMLPPGSLGARTQIASLIVSAR
;
A
#
# COMPACT_ATOMS: atom_id res chain seq x y z
N MET A 1 -35.10 26.49 -74.00
CA MET A 1 -35.46 27.60 -73.09
C MET A 1 -35.85 27.01 -71.73
N VAL A 2 -35.09 27.29 -70.65
CA VAL A 2 -35.53 27.68 -69.28
C VAL A 2 -36.66 26.82 -68.63
N ARG A 3 -36.65 26.23 -67.41
CA ARG A 3 -35.84 26.25 -66.16
C ARG A 3 -36.31 25.10 -65.22
N HIS A 4 -35.38 24.66 -64.36
CA HIS A 4 -35.43 24.13 -62.96
C HIS A 4 -36.61 23.33 -62.35
N ALA A 5 -36.24 22.21 -61.69
CA ALA A 5 -36.47 21.85 -60.26
C ALA A 5 -36.35 20.30 -60.13
N THR A 6 -35.77 19.61 -59.13
CA THR A 6 -35.24 19.93 -57.80
C THR A 6 -34.54 18.66 -57.25
N SER A 7 -33.38 18.85 -56.60
CA SER A 7 -32.96 18.32 -55.29
C SER A 7 -32.85 16.80 -54.97
N ARG A 8 -31.72 16.48 -54.31
CA ARG A 8 -31.40 15.44 -53.28
C ARG A 8 -30.34 14.42 -53.74
N ALA A 9 -29.04 14.68 -53.57
CA ALA A 9 -28.25 14.75 -52.32
C ALA A 9 -28.00 13.40 -51.61
N ILE A 10 -26.74 12.93 -51.73
CA ILE A 10 -25.87 12.34 -50.66
C ILE A 10 -26.34 10.94 -50.18
N ARG A 11 -25.51 9.90 -50.13
CA ARG A 11 -24.64 9.59 -48.97
C ARG A 11 -23.79 8.34 -49.26
N MET A 12 -22.48 8.53 -49.43
CA MET A 12 -21.48 7.50 -49.23
C MET A 12 -21.01 7.64 -47.77
N ALA A 13 -21.41 6.73 -46.89
CA ALA A 13 -21.04 6.77 -45.47
C ALA A 13 -19.86 5.83 -45.22
N LEU A 14 -18.66 6.40 -45.09
CA LEU A 14 -17.45 5.73 -44.64
C LEU A 14 -17.48 5.69 -43.10
N SER A 15 -17.85 4.55 -42.52
CA SER A 15 -17.90 4.37 -41.07
C SER A 15 -16.50 4.18 -40.49
N LEU A 16 -15.92 5.26 -39.93
CA LEU A 16 -14.69 5.23 -39.13
C LEU A 16 -15.04 4.72 -37.72
N VAL A 17 -14.74 3.45 -37.43
CA VAL A 17 -14.88 2.88 -36.09
C VAL A 17 -13.70 3.35 -35.24
N CYS A 18 -13.93 4.36 -34.42
CA CYS A 18 -12.94 4.88 -33.46
C CYS A 18 -12.95 3.97 -32.22
N ALA A 19 -12.05 2.99 -32.17
CA ALA A 19 -11.83 2.16 -30.99
C ALA A 19 -11.13 3.00 -29.90
N LEU A 20 -11.90 3.64 -29.01
CA LEU A 20 -11.36 4.22 -27.79
C LEU A 20 -11.00 3.08 -26.83
N THR A 21 -9.72 2.68 -26.83
CA THR A 21 -9.17 1.88 -25.73
C THR A 21 -9.07 2.77 -24.50
N MET A 22 -9.98 2.58 -23.54
CA MET A 22 -9.88 3.19 -22.22
C MET A 22 -8.65 2.60 -21.49
N ILE A 23 -7.52 3.30 -21.56
CA ILE A 23 -6.38 3.05 -20.68
C ILE A 23 -6.80 3.56 -19.30
N ALA A 24 -7.35 2.68 -18.46
CA ALA A 24 -7.61 3.02 -17.06
C ALA A 24 -6.27 3.40 -16.41
N PRO A 25 -6.20 4.51 -15.64
CA PRO A 25 -4.98 4.87 -14.95
C PRO A 25 -4.65 3.74 -13.97
N ALA A 26 -3.43 3.21 -14.06
CA ALA A 26 -2.91 2.29 -13.08
C ALA A 26 -2.81 3.04 -11.75
N HIS A 27 -3.83 2.92 -10.90
CA HIS A 27 -3.77 3.40 -9.54
C HIS A 27 -2.66 2.64 -8.84
N ALA A 28 -1.53 3.32 -8.61
CA ALA A 28 -0.45 2.78 -7.78
C ALA A 28 -1.05 2.30 -6.46
N GLU A 29 -0.87 1.02 -6.18
CA GLU A 29 -1.49 0.34 -5.05
C GLU A 29 -1.10 1.05 -3.75
N ARG A 30 -2.10 1.66 -3.10
CA ARG A 30 -1.97 2.40 -1.82
C ARG A 30 -1.84 1.43 -0.65
N GLN A 31 -1.01 0.41 -0.79
CA GLN A 31 -0.82 -0.63 0.19
C GLN A 31 0.12 -0.16 1.31
N THR A 32 -0.15 -0.58 2.54
CA THR A 32 0.77 -0.40 3.65
C THR A 32 2.05 -1.18 3.41
N ARG A 33 3.19 -0.55 3.70
CA ARG A 33 4.53 -1.09 3.48
C ARG A 33 5.32 -1.09 4.77
N ALA A 34 6.18 -2.08 4.91
CA ALA A 34 7.15 -2.19 6.00
C ALA A 34 8.58 -2.12 5.47
N ARG A 35 9.43 -1.33 6.13
CA ARG A 35 10.86 -1.21 5.81
C ARG A 35 11.69 -1.19 7.07
N LEU A 36 12.90 -1.73 7.01
CA LEU A 36 13.92 -1.45 8.02
C LEU A 36 14.57 -0.10 7.72
N VAL A 37 14.72 0.72 8.75
CA VAL A 37 15.40 2.02 8.67
C VAL A 37 16.35 2.15 9.86
N SER A 38 17.36 3.00 9.72
CA SER A 38 18.16 3.44 10.87
C SER A 38 17.38 4.48 11.68
N CYS A 39 17.47 4.38 13.01
CA CYS A 39 16.89 5.31 13.97
C CYS A 39 17.92 5.57 15.08
N GLY A 40 18.88 6.44 14.78
CA GLY A 40 20.07 6.64 15.59
C GLY A 40 21.00 5.42 15.49
N GLU A 41 21.48 4.94 16.63
CA GLU A 41 22.36 3.76 16.70
C GLU A 41 21.62 2.42 16.51
N ASN A 42 20.28 2.46 16.42
CA ASN A 42 19.44 1.28 16.32
C ASN A 42 18.82 1.12 14.92
N SER A 43 18.33 -0.09 14.66
CA SER A 43 17.39 -0.33 13.56
C SER A 43 15.95 -0.22 14.06
N CYS A 44 15.08 0.36 13.24
CA CYS A 44 13.65 0.47 13.47
C CYS A 44 12.87 -0.13 12.31
N LEU A 45 11.64 -0.56 12.60
CA LEU A 45 10.65 -0.87 11.59
C LEU A 45 9.86 0.39 11.25
N ARG A 46 9.94 0.85 10.00
CA ARG A 46 9.06 1.88 9.47
C ARG A 46 7.87 1.26 8.76
N LEU A 47 6.68 1.58 9.25
CA LEU A 47 5.42 1.33 8.58
C LEU A 47 4.97 2.61 7.89
N SER A 48 4.41 2.50 6.69
CA SER A 48 3.89 3.64 5.95
C SER A 48 2.76 3.19 5.04
N GLY A 49 1.76 4.03 4.82
CA GLY A 49 0.63 3.67 4.00
C GLY A 49 -0.36 4.81 3.81
N TYR A 50 -1.60 4.43 3.47
CA TYR A 50 -2.70 5.36 3.34
C TYR A 50 -3.90 4.92 4.19
N ARG A 51 -4.60 5.88 4.78
CA ARG A 51 -5.91 5.69 5.44
C ARG A 51 -6.97 6.52 4.74
N ALA A 52 -8.23 6.05 4.82
CA ALA A 52 -9.34 6.70 4.12
C ALA A 52 -9.59 8.12 4.66
N LEU A 53 -9.56 8.27 5.99
CA LEU A 53 -9.72 9.54 6.71
C LEU A 53 -8.56 9.75 7.68
N ALA A 54 -8.21 11.01 7.95
CA ALA A 54 -7.14 11.36 8.88
C ALA A 54 -7.48 11.00 10.35
N THR A 55 -8.76 10.83 10.66
CA THR A 55 -9.24 10.43 12.00
C THR A 55 -9.15 8.93 12.25
N MET A 56 -8.96 8.10 11.21
CA MET A 56 -8.86 6.65 11.40
C MET A 56 -7.61 6.29 12.19
N VAL A 57 -7.79 5.53 13.25
CA VAL A 57 -6.70 5.03 14.10
C VAL A 57 -6.00 3.88 13.41
N VAL A 58 -4.66 3.89 13.39
CA VAL A 58 -3.85 2.75 12.93
C VAL A 58 -3.54 1.87 14.13
N ARG A 59 -3.82 0.58 14.05
CA ARG A 59 -3.69 -0.36 15.17
C ARG A 59 -2.94 -1.63 14.76
N ILE A 60 -2.13 -2.15 15.67
CA ILE A 60 -1.41 -3.42 15.50
C ILE A 60 -1.71 -4.30 16.71
N GLY A 61 -2.40 -5.42 16.47
CA GLY A 61 -2.99 -6.20 17.57
C GLY A 61 -3.96 -5.31 18.37
N ASP A 62 -3.72 -5.16 19.66
CA ASP A 62 -4.52 -4.32 20.56
C ASP A 62 -3.87 -2.95 20.82
N HIS A 63 -2.82 -2.58 20.08
CA HIS A 63 -2.06 -1.35 20.30
C HIS A 63 -2.35 -0.29 19.24
N ASP A 64 -2.84 0.86 19.69
CA ASP A 64 -2.93 2.06 18.86
C ASP A 64 -1.52 2.57 18.53
N LEU A 65 -1.25 2.72 17.25
CA LEU A 65 0.02 3.17 16.74
C LEU A 65 -0.04 4.68 16.52
N SER A 66 0.86 5.41 17.20
CA SER A 66 1.08 6.82 16.89
C SER A 66 1.72 6.94 15.51
N VAL A 67 1.10 7.74 14.64
CA VAL A 67 1.56 7.95 13.27
C VAL A 67 1.77 9.44 13.00
N GLU A 68 2.74 9.72 12.13
CA GLU A 68 2.96 11.04 11.54
C GLU A 68 2.20 11.14 10.22
N GLY A 69 1.59 12.31 9.96
CA GLY A 69 0.84 12.61 8.75
C GLY A 69 -0.65 12.29 8.84
N ASP A 70 -1.41 12.83 7.89
CA ASP A 70 -2.86 12.67 7.80
C ASP A 70 -3.21 11.37 7.07
N ARG A 71 -3.78 11.46 5.86
CA ARG A 71 -4.20 10.30 5.08
C ARG A 71 -3.01 9.48 4.59
N ALA A 72 -1.93 10.15 4.16
CA ALA A 72 -0.64 9.50 3.97
C ALA A 72 0.08 9.53 5.32
N TRP A 73 0.44 8.37 5.84
CA TRP A 73 0.95 8.25 7.19
C TRP A 73 2.22 7.40 7.25
N GLN A 74 2.99 7.61 8.30
CA GLN A 74 4.13 6.76 8.64
C GLN A 74 4.28 6.61 10.16
N ALA A 75 4.86 5.50 10.58
CA ALA A 75 5.27 5.26 11.96
C ALA A 75 6.64 4.59 11.95
N THR A 76 7.54 5.04 12.82
CA THR A 76 8.86 4.42 13.00
C THR A 76 8.92 3.83 14.40
N VAL A 77 9.05 2.51 14.50
CA VAL A 77 9.00 1.77 15.76
C VAL A 77 10.31 1.03 16.01
N PRO A 78 10.95 1.20 17.19
CA PRO A 78 12.10 0.40 17.60
C PRO A 78 11.85 -1.11 17.47
N LEU A 79 12.82 -1.86 16.97
CA LEU A 79 12.64 -3.30 16.72
C LEU A 79 12.35 -4.11 17.98
N ASN A 80 12.85 -3.68 19.15
CA ASN A 80 12.52 -4.33 20.42
C ASN A 80 11.02 -4.25 20.76
N ILE A 81 10.32 -3.19 20.35
CA ILE A 81 8.87 -3.04 20.52
C ILE A 81 8.15 -3.85 19.43
N ALA A 82 8.54 -3.68 18.16
CA ALA A 82 7.90 -4.35 17.04
C ALA A 82 7.96 -5.90 17.13
N ARG A 83 9.00 -6.44 17.78
CA ARG A 83 9.15 -7.88 18.06
C ARG A 83 8.08 -8.48 18.97
N ALA A 84 7.42 -7.66 19.79
CA ALA A 84 6.38 -8.13 20.70
C ALA A 84 4.99 -8.23 20.03
N TRP A 85 4.85 -7.76 18.79
CA TRP A 85 3.58 -7.75 18.09
C TRP A 85 3.12 -9.16 17.66
N PRO A 86 1.81 -9.36 17.44
CA PRO A 86 1.27 -10.62 16.93
C PRO A 86 1.59 -10.80 15.44
N ILE A 87 2.83 -11.21 15.14
CA ILE A 87 3.28 -11.49 13.77
C ILE A 87 2.89 -12.93 13.42
N ALA A 88 2.13 -13.08 12.33
CA ALA A 88 1.74 -14.39 11.83
C ALA A 88 2.92 -15.13 11.17
N ARG A 89 2.70 -16.40 10.82
CA ARG A 89 3.66 -17.18 10.01
C ARG A 89 3.99 -16.42 8.72
N ASN A 90 5.19 -16.65 8.18
CA ASN A 90 5.70 -16.01 6.97
C ASN A 90 5.92 -14.50 7.07
N TYR A 91 6.18 -13.97 8.27
CA TYR A 91 6.47 -12.53 8.48
C TYR A 91 5.31 -11.61 8.09
N ALA A 92 4.07 -12.09 8.19
CA ALA A 92 2.88 -11.31 7.90
C ALA A 92 2.38 -10.57 9.16
N LEU A 93 2.24 -9.24 9.05
CA LEU A 93 1.72 -8.38 10.11
C LEU A 93 0.32 -7.88 9.73
N ARG A 94 -0.65 -8.00 10.63
CA ARG A 94 -1.97 -7.39 10.45
C ARG A 94 -1.95 -5.95 10.97
N VAL A 95 -2.35 -5.02 10.11
CA VAL A 95 -2.50 -3.59 10.43
C VAL A 95 -3.97 -3.24 10.27
N ALA A 96 -4.62 -2.84 11.35
CA ALA A 96 -6.00 -2.41 11.37
C ALA A 96 -6.12 -0.90 11.24
N PHE A 97 -7.15 -0.44 10.53
CA PHE A 97 -7.57 0.94 10.41
C PHE A 97 -8.98 1.04 10.96
N VAL A 98 -9.12 1.70 12.11
CA VAL A 98 -10.38 1.80 12.84
C VAL A 98 -10.93 3.20 12.67
N ASP A 99 -12.16 3.31 12.17
CA ASP A 99 -12.92 4.55 12.20
C ASP A 99 -13.62 4.65 13.57
N PRO A 100 -13.20 5.59 14.45
CA PRO A 100 -13.78 5.71 15.78
C PRO A 100 -15.22 6.23 15.75
N ASP A 101 -15.60 6.96 14.70
CA ASP A 101 -16.92 7.60 14.59
C ASP A 101 -17.94 6.63 13.98
N ALA A 102 -17.52 5.89 12.95
CA ALA A 102 -18.38 4.93 12.25
C ALA A 102 -18.36 3.51 12.88
N GLY A 103 -17.42 3.23 13.78
CA GLY A 103 -17.22 1.90 14.36
C GLY A 103 -16.80 0.84 13.33
N THR A 104 -16.22 1.26 12.20
CA THR A 104 -15.80 0.34 11.14
C THR A 104 -14.31 0.02 11.24
N GLU A 105 -13.94 -1.20 10.87
CA GLU A 105 -12.56 -1.66 10.84
C GLU A 105 -12.21 -2.20 9.46
N ARG A 106 -11.03 -1.82 8.97
CA ARG A 106 -10.43 -2.37 7.77
C ARG A 106 -9.04 -2.89 8.10
N VAL A 107 -8.75 -4.12 7.70
CA VAL A 107 -7.46 -4.75 8.01
C VAL A 107 -6.65 -4.96 6.73
N GLU A 108 -5.39 -4.60 6.78
CA GLU A 108 -4.38 -4.92 5.77
C GLU A 108 -3.37 -5.93 6.32
N THR A 109 -2.91 -6.83 5.45
CA THR A 109 -1.76 -7.69 5.73
C THR A 109 -0.53 -7.08 5.10
N VAL A 110 0.49 -6.83 5.91
CA VAL A 110 1.77 -6.23 5.52
C VAL A 110 2.87 -7.27 5.66
N MET A 111 3.61 -7.50 4.58
CA MET A 111 4.78 -8.36 4.62
C MET A 111 5.95 -7.60 5.22
N LEU A 112 6.49 -8.10 6.34
CA LEU A 112 7.68 -7.54 6.94
C LEU A 112 8.93 -7.98 6.16
N PRO A 113 9.98 -7.15 6.08
CA PRO A 113 11.22 -7.58 5.45
C PRO A 113 11.75 -8.86 6.13
N PRO A 114 12.22 -9.87 5.38
CA PRO A 114 12.79 -11.08 5.96
C PRO A 114 13.89 -10.75 6.97
N GLY A 115 13.87 -11.41 8.12
CA GLY A 115 14.85 -11.17 9.20
C GLY A 115 14.71 -9.84 9.95
N SER A 116 13.78 -8.94 9.56
CA SER A 116 13.61 -7.62 10.20
C SER A 116 13.36 -7.67 11.69
N LEU A 117 12.59 -8.64 12.14
CA LEU A 117 12.26 -8.79 13.55
C LEU A 117 13.15 -9.81 14.25
N GLY A 118 14.24 -10.27 13.61
CA GLY A 118 15.13 -11.37 14.01
C GLY A 118 14.93 -11.93 15.41
N ALA A 119 14.68 -13.24 15.52
CA ALA A 119 14.91 -13.92 16.79
C ALA A 119 16.36 -13.62 17.21
N ARG A 120 16.62 -13.43 18.51
CA ARG A 120 18.00 -13.44 19.02
C ARG A 120 18.55 -14.85 18.80
N THR A 121 19.08 -15.11 17.61
CA THR A 121 19.79 -16.35 17.31
C THR A 121 21.21 -16.16 17.79
N GLN A 122 21.55 -16.78 18.92
CA GLN A 122 22.92 -16.83 19.39
C GLN A 122 23.65 -17.86 18.53
N ILE A 123 24.46 -17.38 17.60
CA ILE A 123 25.23 -18.24 16.71
C ILE A 123 26.57 -18.50 17.39
N ALA A 124 26.85 -19.76 17.73
CA ALA A 124 28.10 -20.13 18.40
C ALA A 124 29.33 -20.08 17.46
N SER A 125 29.11 -20.26 16.14
CA SER A 125 30.15 -20.18 15.11
C SER A 125 29.50 -20.06 13.72
N LEU A 126 30.03 -19.17 12.86
CA LEU A 126 29.68 -19.08 11.44
C LEU A 126 30.98 -19.21 10.63
N ILE A 127 31.14 -20.31 9.89
CA ILE A 127 32.27 -20.50 8.98
C ILE A 127 31.81 -20.19 7.57
N VAL A 128 32.38 -19.16 6.95
CA VAL A 128 32.21 -18.84 5.53
C VAL A 128 33.51 -19.17 4.83
N SER A 129 33.49 -20.09 3.88
CA SER A 129 34.62 -20.37 2.99
C SER A 129 34.27 -19.91 1.58
N ALA A 130 35.16 -19.12 0.98
CA ALA A 130 35.16 -18.82 -0.45
C ALA A 130 36.23 -19.70 -1.12
N ARG A 131 35.94 -20.20 -2.32
CA ARG A 131 36.94 -20.81 -3.20
C ARG A 131 37.40 -19.80 -4.24
#